data_AF-A0A8F0FT97-F1
#
_entry.id   AF-A0A8F0FT97-F1
#
_cell.length_a   1.000
_cell.length_b   1.000
_cell.length_c   1.000
_cell.angle_alpha   90.00
_cell.angle_beta   90.00
_cell.angle_gamma   90.00
#
_symmetry.space_group_name_H-M   'P 1'
#
loop_
_entity.id
_entity.type
_entity.pdbx_description
1 polymer ?
#
loop_
_entity_poly.entity_id
_entity_poly.type
_entity_poly.pdbx_seq_one_letter_code
_entity_poly.pdbx_strand_id
1 'polypeptide(L)' 'MAAASQVQLVSNPITYAARKIHDSLARMNDEYLRSALDYLETQEDISKLVRGAHHFNSPNLGITSWARMPTYDCDFG' A
#
# COMPACT_ATOMS: atom_id res chain seq x y z
N MET A 1 -14.01 -5.96 13.63
CA MET A 1 -13.80 -6.31 12.20
C MET A 1 -12.33 -6.62 11.86
N ALA A 2 -11.34 -5.85 12.35
CA ALA A 2 -9.91 -6.09 12.07
C ALA A 2 -9.36 -7.46 12.53
N ALA A 3 -9.73 -7.94 13.73
CA ALA A 3 -9.26 -9.22 14.26
C ALA A 3 -9.62 -10.43 13.38
N ALA A 4 -10.81 -10.42 12.75
CA ALA A 4 -11.23 -11.50 11.86
C ALA A 4 -10.36 -11.58 10.59
N SER A 5 -9.93 -10.44 10.06
CA SER A 5 -9.03 -10.39 8.90
C SER A 5 -7.61 -10.84 9.24
N GLN A 6 -7.10 -10.52 10.43
CA GLN A 6 -5.78 -10.99 10.88
C GLN A 6 -5.75 -12.50 11.06
N VAL A 7 -6.79 -13.07 11.70
CA VAL A 7 -6.93 -14.52 11.85
C VAL A 7 -6.96 -15.19 10.47
N GLN A 8 -7.71 -14.64 9.50
CA GLN A 8 -7.71 -15.16 8.14
C GLN A 8 -6.33 -15.11 7.48
N LEU A 9 -5.55 -14.05 7.69
CA LEU A 9 -4.21 -13.92 7.12
C LEU A 9 -3.23 -14.97 7.66
N VAL A 10 -3.27 -15.25 8.97
CA VAL A 10 -2.33 -16.20 9.61
C VAL A 10 -2.80 -17.66 9.55
N SER A 11 -4.10 -17.91 9.44
CA SER A 11 -4.67 -19.27 9.42
C SER A 11 -4.78 -19.87 8.01
N ASN A 12 -4.55 -19.10 6.95
CA ASN A 12 -4.55 -19.60 5.56
C ASN A 12 -3.12 -19.73 5.01
N PRO A 13 -2.91 -20.47 3.91
CA PRO A 13 -1.61 -20.55 3.25
C PRO A 13 -1.09 -19.18 2.80
N ILE A 14 0.23 -19.02 2.68
CA ILE A 14 0.87 -17.76 2.26
C ILE A 14 0.33 -17.20 0.93
N THR A 15 -0.13 -18.07 0.03
CA THR A 15 -0.77 -17.69 -1.23
C THR A 15 -2.06 -16.90 -1.04
N TYR A 16 -2.76 -17.06 0.09
CA TYR A 16 -3.94 -16.27 0.43
C TYR A 16 -3.58 -14.79 0.62
N ALA A 17 -2.55 -14.51 1.43
CA ALA A 17 -2.07 -13.15 1.66
C ALA A 17 -1.49 -12.55 0.37
N ALA A 18 -0.70 -13.34 -0.38
CA ALA A 18 -0.15 -12.92 -1.67
C ALA A 18 -1.25 -12.55 -2.67
N ARG A 19 -2.32 -13.35 -2.78
CA ARG A 19 -3.46 -13.05 -3.63
C ARG A 19 -4.18 -11.78 -3.21
N LYS A 20 -4.40 -11.55 -1.92
CA LYS A 20 -5.02 -10.29 -1.43
C LYS A 20 -4.22 -9.05 -1.84
N ILE A 21 -2.89 -9.13 -1.76
CA ILE A 21 -1.99 -8.05 -2.23
C ILE A 21 -2.09 -7.91 -3.75
N HIS A 22 -2.00 -9.02 -4.49
CA HIS A 22 -2.10 -9.03 -5.95
C HIS A 22 -3.42 -8.42 -6.46
N ASP A 23 -4.56 -8.86 -5.94
CA ASP A 23 -5.89 -8.37 -6.32
C ASP A 23 -6.03 -6.87 -6.03
N SER A 24 -5.47 -6.40 -4.91
CA SER A 24 -5.48 -4.98 -4.53
C SER A 24 -4.66 -4.13 -5.49
N LEU A 25 -3.51 -4.63 -5.96
CA LEU A 25 -2.67 -3.98 -6.96
C LEU A 25 -3.29 -4.04 -8.36
N ALA A 26 -3.89 -5.17 -8.74
CA ALA A 26 -4.52 -5.37 -10.04
C ALA A 26 -5.71 -4.43 -10.29
N ARG A 27 -6.38 -3.97 -9.22
CA ARG A 27 -7.43 -2.95 -9.29
C ARG A 27 -6.91 -1.55 -9.64
N MET A 28 -5.63 -1.25 -9.43
CA MET A 28 -5.05 0.09 -9.65
C MET A 28 -4.77 0.34 -11.14
N ASN A 29 -5.80 0.27 -11.96
CA ASN A 29 -5.76 0.59 -13.38
C ASN A 29 -5.79 2.12 -13.63
N ASP A 30 -5.67 2.55 -14.89
CA ASP A 30 -5.64 3.99 -15.25
C ASP A 30 -6.87 4.76 -14.73
N GLU A 31 -8.07 4.18 -14.84
CA GLU A 31 -9.31 4.79 -14.34
C GLU A 31 -9.29 4.98 -12.82
N TYR A 32 -8.90 3.94 -12.07
CA TYR A 32 -8.79 4.02 -10.60
C TYR A 32 -7.77 5.07 -10.18
N LEU A 33 -6.62 5.15 -10.88
CA LEU A 33 -5.58 6.12 -10.57
C LEU A 33 -6.01 7.56 -10.87
N ARG A 34 -6.73 7.80 -11.97
CA ARG A 34 -7.31 9.13 -12.27
C ARG A 34 -8.36 9.53 -11.23
N SER A 35 -9.27 8.62 -10.90
CA SER A 35 -10.28 8.86 -9.86
C SER A 35 -9.65 9.15 -8.49
N ALA A 36 -8.50 8.55 -8.18
CA ALA A 36 -7.76 8.87 -6.96
C ALA A 36 -7.20 10.29 -6.99
N LEU A 37 -6.77 10.82 -8.14
CA LEU A 37 -6.35 12.22 -8.28
C LEU A 37 -7.54 13.16 -8.09
N ASP A 38 -8.67 12.86 -8.74
CA ASP A 38 -9.91 13.64 -8.57
C ASP A 38 -10.32 13.69 -7.09
N TYR A 39 -10.24 12.55 -6.38
CA TYR A 39 -10.51 12.50 -4.95
C TYR A 39 -9.55 13.37 -4.12
N LEU A 40 -8.26 13.42 -4.48
CA LEU A 40 -7.29 14.27 -3.78
C LEU A 40 -7.59 15.76 -3.98
N GLU A 41 -8.09 16.15 -5.15
CA GLU A 41 -8.46 17.53 -5.46
C GLU A 41 -9.68 18.02 -4.66
N THR A 42 -10.57 17.12 -4.25
CA THR A 42 -11.74 17.49 -3.42
C THR A 42 -11.43 17.64 -1.93
N GLN A 43 -10.19 17.39 -1.48
CA GLN A 43 -9.86 17.44 -0.05
C GLN A 43 -9.55 18.87 0.38
N GLU A 44 -10.22 19.34 1.45
CA GLU A 44 -9.95 20.67 2.01
C GLU A 44 -8.51 20.82 2.54
N ASP A 45 -7.94 19.74 3.06
CA ASP A 45 -6.56 19.69 3.58
C ASP A 45 -5.92 18.34 3.25
N ILE A 46 -5.19 18.32 2.14
CA ILE A 46 -4.47 17.13 1.66
C ILE A 46 -3.37 16.66 2.63
N SER A 47 -2.87 17.52 3.52
CA SER A 47 -1.80 17.16 4.45
C SER A 47 -2.24 16.10 5.47
N LYS A 48 -3.55 16.05 5.77
CA LYS A 48 -4.15 15.04 6.66
C LYS A 48 -4.12 13.62 6.08
N LEU A 49 -3.97 13.49 4.75
CA LEU A 49 -3.88 12.19 4.08
C LEU A 49 -2.44 11.64 4.04
N VAL A 50 -1.45 12.44 4.45
CA VAL A 50 -0.06 12.00 4.52
C VAL A 50 0.07 10.93 5.60
N ARG A 51 0.59 9.76 5.21
CA ARG A 51 0.79 8.63 6.14
C ARG A 51 2.02 8.86 7.00
N GLY A 52 1.81 9.34 8.22
CA GLY A 52 2.84 9.43 9.26
C GLY A 52 2.96 8.17 10.12
N ALA A 53 3.84 8.21 11.13
CA ALA A 53 4.10 7.08 12.04
C ALA A 53 2.83 6.45 12.64
N HIS A 54 1.83 7.28 12.97
CA HIS A 54 0.56 6.83 13.54
C HIS A 54 -0.27 5.93 12.60
N HIS A 55 -0.07 5.99 11.29
CA HIS A 55 -0.75 5.11 10.32
C HIS A 55 -0.18 3.70 10.30
N PHE A 56 1.05 3.50 10.78
CA PHE A 56 1.75 2.22 10.76
C PHE A 56 1.86 1.57 12.15
N ASN A 57 1.12 2.10 13.12
CA ASN A 57 0.98 1.47 14.42
C ASN A 57 0.14 0.20 14.33
N SER A 58 0.35 -0.74 15.26
CA SER A 58 -0.45 -1.97 15.36
C SER A 58 -1.95 -1.64 15.32
N PRO A 59 -2.74 -2.36 14.51
CA PRO A 59 -2.39 -3.58 13.76
C PRO A 59 -1.86 -3.36 12.33
N ASN A 60 -1.64 -2.11 11.89
CA ASN A 60 -1.32 -1.76 10.51
C ASN A 60 0.19 -1.79 10.25
N LEU A 61 0.58 -1.96 8.98
CA LEU A 61 1.97 -1.86 8.53
C LEU A 61 2.05 -1.25 7.13
N GLY A 62 3.19 -0.64 6.80
CA GLY A 62 3.50 -0.12 5.47
C GLY A 62 4.75 -0.78 4.91
N ILE A 63 4.73 -1.14 3.62
CA ILE A 63 5.89 -1.70 2.91
C ILE A 63 6.12 -0.86 1.66
N THR A 64 7.32 -0.30 1.54
CA THR A 64 7.81 0.35 0.33
C THR A 64 8.96 -0.49 -0.22
N SER A 65 8.77 -1.09 -1.40
CA SER A 65 9.80 -1.93 -2.02
C SER A 65 10.68 -1.11 -2.95
N TRP A 66 12.00 -1.15 -2.71
CA TRP A 66 13.01 -0.60 -3.61
C TRP A 66 13.67 -1.69 -4.47
N ALA A 67 13.13 -2.91 -4.48
CA ALA A 67 13.74 -4.05 -5.17
C ALA A 67 13.91 -3.87 -6.69
N ARG A 68 13.18 -2.92 -7.30
CA ARG A 68 13.30 -2.58 -8.73
C ARG A 68 14.04 -1.26 -8.99
N MET A 69 14.52 -0.59 -7.94
CA MET A 69 15.28 0.65 -8.07
C MET A 69 16.74 0.29 -8.39
N PRO A 70 17.36 0.85 -9.44
CA PRO A 70 18.74 0.54 -9.84
C PRO A 70 19.75 1.27 -8.94
N THR A 71 19.70 1.04 -7.62
CA THR A 71 20.59 1.70 -6.66
C THR A 71 22.03 1.22 -6.73
N TYR A 72 22.24 0.03 -7.29
CA TYR A 72 23.56 -0.58 -7.40
C TYR A 72 24.40 0.02 -8.53
N ASP A 73 23.79 0.81 -9.42
CA ASP A 73 24.45 1.43 -10.58
C ASP A 73 24.92 2.87 -10.31
N CYS A 74 24.85 3.32 -9.05
CA CYS A 74 25.30 4.66 -8.67
C CYS A 74 26.84 4.72 -8.65
N ASP A 75 27.42 5.21 -9.75
CA ASP A 75 28.85 5.54 -9.87
C ASP A 75 29.08 7.02 -9.62
N PHE A 76 30.01 7.35 -8.72
CA PHE A 76 30.38 8.72 -8.36
C PHE A 76 31.77 9.13 -8.86
N GLY A 77 32.47 8.28 -9.62
CA GLY A 77 33.82 8.50 -10.13
C GLY A 77 34.91 7.69 -9.42
#